data_AF-A0A817ZUD0-F1
#
_entry.id   AF-A0A817ZUD0-F1
#
_cell.length_a   1.000
_cell.length_b   1.000
_cell.length_c   1.000
_cell.angle_alpha   90.00
_cell.angle_beta   90.00
_cell.angle_gamma   90.00
#
_symmetry.space_group_name_H-M   'P 1'
#
loop_
_entity.id
_entity.type
_entity.pdbx_description
1 polymer ?
#
loop_
_entity_poly.entity_id
_entity_poly.type
_entity_poly.pdbx_seq_one_letter_code
_entity_poly.pdbx_strand_id
1 'polypeptide(L)'
;MAARRESAVRQHTFSLYNLSANEIYFQDYAILCQSTLNEDQKIKGRIKICSKSLVFVPNDIRSPMIKISYQQISKFEDSRKNELSLTDSTIVSSSNTNKKNSNSLILICSSVTLMAINGRIEPYTIIYDPHRFYFEFVYSNVEDCLSVVGQLYRSTTLPFPGQVMMIESIVQGRLKMLKFDLKQLKDLYEKILFEQDAYVIKPLIQNPGKCLLTNQCCYFQVLNNINEQQIVKYDLSALFKITKRRYKFRYIGCELQFKLTEQ
;
A
#
# COMPACT_ATOMS: atom_id res chain seq x y z
N MET A 1 28.36 -15.23 -32.80
CA MET A 1 28.80 -13.84 -32.64
C MET A 1 27.55 -12.96 -32.69
N ALA A 2 27.29 -12.21 -31.61
CA ALA A 2 26.40 -11.04 -31.50
C ALA A 2 24.89 -11.20 -31.88
N ALA A 3 23.91 -10.66 -31.17
CA ALA A 3 23.89 -9.93 -29.91
C ALA A 3 22.42 -9.78 -29.47
N ARG A 4 22.27 -9.58 -28.14
CA ARG A 4 21.20 -8.85 -27.46
C ARG A 4 19.78 -9.41 -27.58
N ARG A 5 19.46 -10.24 -26.58
CA ARG A 5 18.22 -10.09 -25.81
C ARG A 5 18.05 -8.61 -25.45
N GLU A 6 17.07 -7.95 -26.03
CA GLU A 6 16.48 -6.76 -25.44
C GLU A 6 15.83 -7.19 -24.13
N SER A 7 16.60 -7.08 -23.05
CA SER A 7 16.06 -7.00 -21.71
C SER A 7 15.15 -5.77 -21.69
N ALA A 8 13.84 -5.99 -21.84
CA ALA A 8 12.82 -5.00 -21.56
C ALA A 8 13.14 -4.39 -20.20
N VAL A 9 13.59 -3.13 -20.19
CA VAL A 9 13.83 -2.37 -18.98
C VAL A 9 12.50 -2.32 -18.27
N ARG A 10 12.34 -3.12 -17.20
CA ARG A 10 11.16 -3.05 -16.34
C ARG A 10 11.10 -1.61 -15.84
N GLN A 11 10.15 -0.83 -16.36
CA GLN A 11 9.83 0.47 -15.80
C GLN A 11 9.61 0.27 -14.31
N HIS A 12 10.39 0.98 -13.47
CA HIS A 12 10.31 0.82 -12.02
C HIS A 12 9.01 1.46 -11.52
N THR A 13 7.91 0.73 -11.66
CA THR A 13 6.62 1.00 -11.05
C THR A 13 6.67 0.56 -9.59
N PHE A 14 5.94 1.26 -8.72
CA PHE A 14 5.81 0.89 -7.31
C PHE A 14 5.50 -0.61 -7.13
N SER A 15 6.31 -1.26 -6.29
CA SER A 15 6.13 -2.65 -5.88
C SER A 15 6.14 -2.76 -4.36
N LEU A 16 5.57 -3.83 -3.81
CA LEU A 16 5.61 -4.07 -2.36
C LEU A 16 7.04 -4.25 -1.84
N TYR A 17 8.02 -4.58 -2.69
CA TYR A 17 9.43 -4.68 -2.31
C TYR A 17 10.10 -3.33 -2.04
N ASN A 18 9.47 -2.24 -2.47
CA ASN A 18 9.92 -0.91 -2.11
C ASN A 18 9.63 -0.63 -0.61
N LEU A 19 8.65 -1.33 -0.02
CA LEU A 19 8.25 -1.09 1.35
C LEU A 19 9.22 -1.69 2.38
N SER A 20 9.15 -1.19 3.61
CA SER A 20 9.94 -1.74 4.70
C SER A 20 9.42 -3.13 5.08
N ALA A 21 10.24 -3.95 5.74
CA ALA A 21 9.82 -5.30 6.12
C ALA A 21 8.49 -5.31 6.88
N ASN A 22 7.58 -6.18 6.43
CA ASN A 22 6.25 -6.38 6.99
C ASN A 22 5.34 -5.13 6.94
N GLU A 23 5.65 -4.16 6.10
CA GLU A 23 4.80 -3.01 5.83
C GLU A 23 3.66 -3.42 4.87
N ILE A 24 2.43 -2.98 5.17
CA ILE A 24 1.24 -3.32 4.40
C ILE A 24 0.82 -2.11 3.57
N TYR A 25 0.65 -2.29 2.27
CA TYR A 25 0.01 -1.31 1.38
C TYR A 25 -1.51 -1.46 1.45
N PHE A 26 -2.22 -0.36 1.62
CA PHE A 26 -3.69 -0.34 1.74
C PHE A 26 -4.38 0.11 0.45
N GLN A 27 -4.11 1.34 0.03
CA GLN A 27 -4.78 1.99 -1.10
C GLN A 27 -3.98 3.21 -1.57
N ASP A 28 -4.46 3.84 -2.63
CA ASP A 28 -3.83 5.03 -3.18
C ASP A 28 -4.80 6.04 -3.76
N TYR A 29 -4.28 7.24 -3.97
CA TYR A 29 -5.03 8.38 -4.49
C TYR A 29 -4.25 9.07 -5.60
N ALA A 30 -4.94 9.50 -6.66
CA ALA A 30 -4.35 10.31 -7.71
C ALA A 30 -4.23 11.77 -7.23
N ILE A 31 -3.02 12.31 -7.28
CA ILE A 31 -2.70 13.64 -6.74
C ILE A 31 -1.77 14.44 -7.65
N LEU A 32 -1.80 15.76 -7.50
CA LEU A 32 -0.76 16.68 -7.94
C LEU A 32 0.09 17.03 -6.72
N CYS A 33 1.40 16.77 -6.80
CA CYS A 33 2.35 17.04 -5.73
C CYS A 33 3.22 18.24 -6.08
N GLN A 34 3.29 19.22 -5.17
CA GLN A 34 4.31 20.26 -5.16
C GLN A 34 5.12 20.09 -3.87
N SER A 35 6.43 20.24 -3.92
CA SER A 35 7.28 20.12 -2.73
C SER A 35 8.41 21.12 -2.75
N THR A 36 9.04 21.34 -1.59
CA THR A 36 10.26 22.17 -1.51
C THR A 36 11.44 21.60 -2.32
N LEU A 37 11.35 20.34 -2.76
CA LEU A 37 12.33 19.75 -3.67
C LEU A 37 12.13 20.21 -5.12
N ASN A 38 10.92 20.60 -5.48
CA ASN A 38 10.53 21.03 -6.83
C ASN A 38 9.50 22.18 -6.70
N GLU A 39 9.95 23.35 -6.27
CA GLU A 39 9.07 24.48 -5.95
C GLU A 39 8.29 25.00 -7.17
N ASP A 40 8.89 24.90 -8.36
CA ASP A 40 8.37 25.50 -9.58
C ASP A 40 7.31 24.66 -10.32
N GLN A 41 7.16 23.37 -9.98
CA GLN A 41 6.30 22.45 -10.76
C GLN A 41 5.45 21.52 -9.90
N LYS A 42 4.15 21.49 -10.22
CA LYS A 42 3.23 20.45 -9.74
C LYS A 42 3.44 19.17 -10.55
N ILE A 43 3.90 18.11 -9.89
CA ILE A 43 4.13 16.81 -10.49
C ILE A 43 2.90 15.93 -10.27
N LYS A 44 2.33 15.43 -11.36
CA LYS A 44 1.21 14.47 -11.30
C LYS A 44 1.72 13.09 -10.89
N GLY A 45 1.01 12.44 -9.97
CA GLY A 45 1.37 11.11 -9.50
C GLY A 45 0.26 10.46 -8.68
N ARG A 46 0.64 9.41 -7.95
CA ARG A 46 -0.23 8.74 -6.98
C ARG A 46 0.46 8.69 -5.63
N ILE A 47 -0.28 8.96 -4.57
CA ILE A 47 0.19 8.75 -3.20
C ILE A 47 -0.32 7.40 -2.70
N LYS A 48 0.60 6.53 -2.32
CA LYS A 48 0.35 5.20 -1.78
C LYS A 48 0.33 5.27 -0.25
N ILE A 49 -0.74 4.79 0.35
CA ILE A 49 -0.92 4.74 1.80
C ILE A 49 -0.49 3.37 2.30
N CYS A 50 0.59 3.33 3.08
CA CYS A 50 1.15 2.11 3.64
C CYS A 50 1.14 2.16 5.17
N SER A 51 1.33 1.03 5.84
CA SER A 51 1.16 0.95 7.30
C SER A 51 2.21 1.72 8.10
N LYS A 52 3.37 2.05 7.52
CA LYS A 52 4.46 2.76 8.19
C LYS A 52 4.89 4.04 7.46
N SER A 53 4.49 4.21 6.21
CA SER A 53 4.93 5.32 5.36
C SER A 53 3.91 5.72 4.31
N LEU A 54 4.08 6.93 3.80
CA LEU A 54 3.45 7.41 2.58
C LEU A 54 4.47 7.32 1.46
N VAL A 55 4.07 6.82 0.28
CA VAL A 55 4.95 6.77 -0.89
C VAL A 55 4.31 7.53 -2.03
N PHE A 56 4.89 8.67 -2.40
CA PHE A 56 4.52 9.39 -3.61
C PHE A 56 5.24 8.78 -4.82
N VAL A 57 4.44 8.44 -5.83
CA VAL A 57 4.88 7.83 -7.08
C VAL A 57 4.53 8.78 -8.22
N PRO A 58 5.50 9.52 -8.78
CA PRO A 58 5.25 10.40 -9.91
C PRO A 58 4.89 9.58 -11.16
N ASN A 59 4.10 10.17 -12.05
CA ASN A 59 3.80 9.57 -13.36
C ASN A 59 5.01 9.64 -14.31
N ASP A 60 5.87 10.65 -14.13
CA ASP A 60 7.12 10.77 -14.86
C ASP A 60 8.21 9.93 -14.19
N ILE A 61 8.76 8.97 -14.94
CA ILE A 61 9.79 8.03 -14.49
C ILE A 61 11.12 8.74 -14.17
N ARG A 62 11.33 9.95 -14.71
CA ARG A 62 12.52 10.77 -14.42
C ARG A 62 12.49 11.33 -12.99
N SER A 63 11.30 11.60 -12.47
CA SER A 63 11.14 12.08 -11.10
C SER A 63 11.20 10.91 -10.12
N PRO A 64 11.85 11.09 -8.95
CA PRO A 64 11.98 9.99 -8.02
C PRO A 64 10.69 9.64 -7.29
N MET A 65 10.57 8.37 -6.92
CA MET A 65 9.61 7.96 -5.90
C MET A 65 10.07 8.47 -4.54
N ILE A 66 9.18 9.12 -3.81
CA ILE A 66 9.47 9.74 -2.51
C ILE A 66 8.72 8.97 -1.44
N LYS A 67 9.44 8.40 -0.49
CA LYS A 67 8.90 7.74 0.71
C LYS A 67 9.10 8.60 1.94
N ILE A 68 8.02 8.76 2.69
CA ILE A 68 7.94 9.57 3.90
C ILE A 68 7.46 8.66 5.02
N SER A 69 8.33 8.35 5.97
CA SER A 69 7.97 7.55 7.16
C SER A 69 7.04 8.36 8.06
N TYR A 70 6.00 7.75 8.62
CA TYR A 70 5.11 8.42 9.58
C TYR A 70 5.88 8.97 10.80
N GLN A 71 6.95 8.30 11.23
CA GLN A 71 7.80 8.73 12.34
C GLN A 71 8.54 10.05 12.07
N GLN A 72 8.68 10.43 10.80
CA GLN A 72 9.41 11.62 10.37
C GLN A 72 8.46 12.78 10.06
N ILE A 73 7.14 12.57 10.14
CA ILE A 73 6.15 13.62 9.92
C ILE A 73 5.99 14.40 11.21
N SER A 74 6.17 15.72 11.11
CA SER A 74 6.00 16.64 12.24
C SER A 74 4.61 17.27 12.26
N LYS A 75 4.02 17.54 11.09
CA LYS A 75 2.71 18.19 10.98
C LYS A 75 1.91 17.71 9.75
N PHE A 76 0.58 17.65 9.94
CA PHE A 76 -0.41 17.56 8.87
C PHE A 76 -1.28 18.83 8.90
N GLU A 77 -1.54 19.43 7.74
CA GLU A 77 -2.51 20.52 7.61
C GLU A 77 -3.47 20.18 6.47
N ASP A 78 -4.78 20.19 6.74
CA ASP A 78 -5.79 20.20 5.69
C ASP A 78 -5.94 21.66 5.26
N SER A 79 -5.80 21.97 3.97
CA SER A 79 -5.91 23.36 3.50
C SER A 79 -7.27 24.00 3.84
N ARG A 80 -8.29 23.18 4.16
CA ARG A 80 -9.63 23.62 4.62
C ARG A 80 -9.67 23.99 6.11
N LYS A 81 -8.72 23.54 6.93
CA LYS A 81 -8.72 23.66 8.40
C LYS A 81 -7.35 24.13 8.89
N ASN A 82 -7.29 25.29 9.55
CA ASN A 82 -6.04 25.74 10.18
C ASN A 82 -5.58 24.67 11.19
N GLU A 83 -4.32 24.21 11.04
CA GLU A 83 -3.60 23.21 11.84
C GLU A 83 -4.45 22.03 12.37
N LEU A 84 -4.22 20.83 11.84
CA LEU A 84 -4.67 19.60 12.51
C LEU A 84 -3.75 19.35 13.71
N SER A 85 -4.16 19.81 14.89
CA SER A 85 -3.50 19.48 16.15
C SER A 85 -3.52 17.96 16.34
N LEU A 86 -2.33 17.37 16.45
CA LEU A 86 -2.09 15.93 16.61
C LEU A 86 -2.17 15.51 18.08
N THR A 87 -3.26 15.84 18.78
CA THR A 87 -3.48 15.34 20.15
C THR A 87 -4.18 13.98 20.15
N ASP A 88 -3.86 13.18 21.16
CA ASP A 88 -4.28 11.79 21.36
C ASP A 88 -5.80 11.61 21.56
N SER A 89 -6.60 11.81 20.52
CA SER A 89 -7.95 11.26 20.34
C SER A 89 -8.57 12.01 19.18
N THR A 90 -8.74 11.30 18.07
CA THR A 90 -9.46 11.77 16.88
C THR A 90 -8.82 12.94 16.14
N ILE A 91 -8.75 12.85 14.81
CA ILE A 91 -8.63 14.05 13.99
C ILE A 91 -9.93 14.82 14.21
N VAL A 92 -9.93 15.76 15.16
CA VAL A 92 -11.10 16.59 15.44
C VAL A 92 -11.06 17.77 14.47
N SER A 93 -12.03 17.78 13.57
CA SER A 93 -12.25 18.86 12.63
C SER A 93 -12.84 20.08 13.34
N SER A 94 -12.07 21.15 13.51
CA SER A 94 -12.62 22.48 13.79
C SER A 94 -13.21 23.04 12.50
N SER A 95 -14.53 23.12 12.40
CA SER A 95 -15.21 23.74 11.27
C SER A 95 -15.20 25.25 11.44
N ASN A 96 -14.38 25.95 10.64
CA ASN A 96 -14.63 27.36 10.35
C ASN A 96 -15.05 27.47 8.89
N THR A 97 -16.31 27.83 8.69
CA THR A 97 -16.93 28.07 7.39
C THR A 97 -16.26 29.27 6.71
N ASN A 98 -16.10 29.19 5.39
CA ASN A 98 -15.69 30.26 4.45
C ASN A 98 -14.28 30.21 3.83
N LYS A 99 -13.64 29.04 3.68
CA LYS A 99 -12.52 28.88 2.73
C LYS A 99 -12.88 27.90 1.62
N LYS A 100 -12.65 28.32 0.37
CA LYS A 100 -12.82 27.55 -0.88
C LYS A 100 -12.40 26.09 -0.67
N ASN A 101 -13.22 25.15 -1.14
CA ASN A 101 -13.01 23.69 -1.09
C ASN A 101 -11.67 23.27 -1.74
N SER A 102 -10.55 23.49 -1.06
CA SER A 102 -9.24 23.03 -1.50
C SER A 102 -9.08 21.58 -1.04
N ASN A 103 -9.20 20.65 -1.98
CA ASN A 103 -9.02 19.23 -1.77
C ASN A 103 -7.53 18.89 -1.65
N SER A 104 -6.85 19.51 -0.69
CA SER A 104 -5.39 19.46 -0.58
C SER A 104 -4.91 19.18 0.85
N LEU A 105 -3.87 18.36 0.92
CA LEU A 105 -3.16 17.96 2.12
C LEU A 105 -1.77 18.57 2.11
N ILE A 106 -1.41 19.24 3.20
CA ILE A 106 -0.06 19.73 3.43
C ILE A 106 0.60 18.83 4.47
N LEU A 107 1.82 18.42 4.18
CA LEU A 107 2.62 17.57 5.05
C LEU A 107 3.99 18.20 5.27
N ILE A 108 4.44 18.24 6.52
CA ILE A 108 5.80 18.64 6.87
C ILE A 108 6.51 17.46 7.52
N CYS A 109 7.71 17.15 7.05
CA CYS A 109 8.54 16.07 7.58
C CYS A 109 10.01 16.47 7.72
N SER A 110 10.72 15.83 8.64
CA SER A 110 12.15 16.07 8.92
C SER A 110 13.11 15.30 8.01
N SER A 111 12.62 14.26 7.32
CA SER A 111 13.43 13.53 6.35
C SER A 111 12.56 12.83 5.31
N VAL A 112 13.17 12.58 4.15
CA VAL A 112 12.53 11.87 3.03
C VAL A 112 13.50 10.86 2.42
N THR A 113 12.96 9.76 1.90
CA THR A 113 13.74 8.74 1.20
C THR A 113 13.38 8.73 -0.28
N LEU A 114 14.38 8.94 -1.14
CA LEU A 114 14.27 8.83 -2.59
C LEU A 114 14.61 7.40 -3.01
N MET A 115 13.68 6.72 -3.68
CA MET A 115 13.75 5.26 -3.85
C MET A 115 14.01 4.75 -5.26
N ALA A 116 13.97 5.62 -6.25
CA ALA A 116 14.33 5.30 -7.63
C ALA A 116 14.47 6.63 -8.36
N ILE A 117 15.53 6.83 -9.12
CA ILE A 117 15.68 7.95 -10.06
C ILE A 117 15.80 7.31 -11.46
N ASN A 118 15.13 7.86 -12.47
CA ASN A 118 15.22 7.41 -13.87
C ASN A 118 14.82 5.94 -14.13
N GLY A 119 13.92 5.37 -13.32
CA GLY A 119 13.43 4.00 -13.52
C GLY A 119 14.49 2.91 -13.30
N ARG A 120 15.61 3.23 -12.65
CA ARG A 120 16.70 2.29 -12.33
C ARG A 120 16.67 1.94 -10.85
N ILE A 121 17.14 0.73 -10.54
CA ILE A 121 17.37 0.31 -9.15
C ILE A 121 18.66 0.97 -8.68
N GLU A 122 18.52 2.05 -7.94
CA GLU A 122 19.62 2.75 -7.27
C GLU A 122 19.47 2.66 -5.75
N PRO A 123 20.58 2.74 -5.00
CA PRO A 123 20.53 2.84 -3.55
C PRO A 123 19.63 3.99 -3.12
N TYR A 124 18.81 3.74 -2.09
CA TYR A 124 17.92 4.77 -1.58
C TYR A 124 18.73 5.92 -0.98
N THR A 125 18.39 7.14 -1.37
CA THR A 125 19.02 8.36 -0.84
C THR A 125 18.11 8.96 0.21
N ILE A 126 18.62 9.15 1.42
CA ILE A 126 17.88 9.78 2.51
C ILE A 126 18.35 11.22 2.64
N ILE A 127 17.40 12.16 2.58
CA ILE A 127 17.64 13.59 2.79
C ILE A 127 17.10 13.92 4.17
N TYR A 128 17.96 14.50 5.02
CA TYR A 128 17.66 14.83 6.42
C TYR A 128 17.37 16.32 6.59
N ASP A 129 16.50 16.85 5.74
CA ASP A 129 16.10 18.26 5.77
C ASP A 129 14.58 18.40 5.94
N PRO A 130 14.10 19.47 6.58
CA PRO A 130 12.68 19.78 6.63
C PRO A 130 12.11 19.99 5.24
N HIS A 131 11.16 19.14 4.85
CA HIS A 131 10.46 19.24 3.58
C HIS A 131 8.97 19.49 3.79
N ARG A 132 8.41 20.37 2.96
CA ARG A 132 6.97 20.61 2.89
C ARG A 132 6.44 20.08 1.59
N PHE A 133 5.38 19.28 1.68
CA PHE A 133 4.66 18.71 0.55
C PHE A 133 3.24 19.25 0.51
N TYR A 134 2.78 19.56 -0.69
CA TYR A 134 1.43 19.98 -1.01
C TYR A 134 0.84 18.94 -1.96
N PHE A 135 -0.13 18.17 -1.49
CA PHE A 135 -0.81 17.14 -2.26
C PHE A 135 -2.24 17.58 -2.57
N GLU A 136 -2.53 17.84 -3.83
CA GLU A 136 -3.86 18.19 -4.31
C GLU A 136 -4.53 16.96 -4.93
N PHE A 137 -5.69 16.55 -4.41
CA PHE A 137 -6.38 15.33 -4.81
C PHE A 137 -7.27 15.59 -6.03
N VAL A 138 -7.12 14.74 -7.05
CA VAL A 138 -7.77 14.94 -8.36
C VAL A 138 -9.17 14.34 -8.40
N TYR A 139 -9.33 13.10 -7.92
CA TYR A 139 -10.58 12.32 -8.07
C TYR A 139 -11.16 11.81 -6.74
N SER A 140 -10.62 12.24 -5.60
CA SER A 140 -10.98 11.67 -4.28
C SER A 140 -10.94 12.74 -3.22
N ASN A 141 -11.73 12.60 -2.15
CA ASN A 141 -11.73 13.58 -1.06
C ASN A 141 -10.52 13.35 -0.13
N VAL A 142 -9.86 14.44 0.27
CA VAL A 142 -8.76 14.43 1.24
C VAL A 142 -9.18 13.82 2.60
N GLU A 143 -10.45 13.93 3.00
CA GLU A 143 -10.99 13.31 4.22
C GLU A 143 -10.86 11.80 4.25
N ASP A 144 -11.14 11.13 3.13
CA ASP A 144 -11.02 9.67 3.02
C ASP A 144 -9.57 9.25 3.23
N CYS A 145 -8.62 10.03 2.71
CA CYS A 145 -7.21 9.82 2.93
C CYS A 145 -6.82 10.09 4.38
N LEU A 146 -7.22 11.23 4.93
CA LEU A 146 -6.88 11.66 6.30
C LEU A 146 -7.40 10.70 7.37
N SER A 147 -8.59 10.12 7.18
CA SER A 147 -9.14 9.14 8.13
C SER A 147 -8.21 7.92 8.29
N VAL A 148 -7.70 7.40 7.17
CA VAL A 148 -6.79 6.24 7.14
C VAL A 148 -5.40 6.63 7.62
N VAL A 149 -4.86 7.73 7.07
CA VAL A 149 -3.52 8.23 7.41
C VAL A 149 -3.44 8.60 8.89
N GLY A 150 -4.47 9.20 9.45
CA GLY A 150 -4.55 9.55 10.87
C GLY A 150 -4.47 8.31 11.77
N GLN A 151 -5.22 7.26 11.46
CA GLN A 151 -5.15 6.00 12.22
C GLN A 151 -3.75 5.37 12.14
N LEU A 152 -3.14 5.35 10.95
CA LEU A 152 -1.82 4.77 10.74
C LEU A 152 -0.71 5.61 11.39
N TYR A 153 -0.79 6.93 11.31
CA TYR A 153 0.12 7.84 12.00
C TYR A 153 0.06 7.64 13.52
N ARG A 154 -1.15 7.54 14.10
CA ARG A 154 -1.34 7.27 15.53
C ARG A 154 -0.77 5.92 15.95
N SER A 155 -0.75 4.92 15.06
CA SER A 155 -0.08 3.65 15.36
C SER A 155 1.42 3.83 15.64
N THR A 156 2.06 4.88 15.13
CA THR A 156 3.48 5.15 15.35
C THR A 156 3.81 5.83 16.67
N THR A 157 2.82 6.41 17.35
CA THR A 157 3.01 6.97 18.71
C THR A 157 2.91 5.91 19.80
N LEU A 158 2.41 4.71 19.45
CA LEU A 158 2.28 3.58 20.37
C LEU A 158 3.59 2.77 20.50
N PRO A 159 3.81 2.09 21.64
CA PRO A 159 4.84 1.06 21.74
C PRO A 159 4.65 -0.04 20.69
N PHE A 160 5.73 -0.73 20.32
CA PHE A 160 5.72 -1.72 19.23
C PHE A 160 4.58 -2.76 19.28
N PRO A 161 4.23 -3.38 20.44
CA PRO A 161 3.09 -4.30 20.50
C PRO A 161 1.76 -3.62 20.16
N GLY A 162 1.56 -2.39 20.65
CA GLY A 162 0.36 -1.59 20.38
C GLY A 162 0.28 -1.18 18.91
N GLN A 163 1.41 -0.80 18.30
CA GLN A 163 1.50 -0.52 16.86
C GLN A 163 1.04 -1.72 16.03
N VAL A 164 1.56 -2.92 16.34
CA VAL A 164 1.19 -4.15 15.62
C VAL A 164 -0.29 -4.46 15.78
N MET A 165 -0.82 -4.41 17.01
CA MET A 165 -2.24 -4.67 17.27
C MET A 165 -3.17 -3.67 16.56
N MET A 166 -2.79 -2.39 16.52
CA MET A 166 -3.58 -1.36 15.85
C MET A 166 -3.60 -1.57 14.33
N ILE A 167 -2.44 -1.83 13.72
CA ILE A 167 -2.36 -2.12 12.28
C ILE A 167 -3.12 -3.41 11.94
N GLU A 168 -2.96 -4.47 12.74
CA GLU A 168 -3.71 -5.72 12.56
C GLU A 168 -5.22 -5.48 12.66
N SER A 169 -5.69 -4.67 13.61
CA SER A 169 -7.12 -4.32 13.75
C SER A 169 -7.67 -3.57 12.54
N ILE A 170 -6.90 -2.61 11.98
CA ILE A 170 -7.27 -1.91 10.74
C ILE A 170 -7.37 -2.89 9.57
N VAL A 171 -6.41 -3.80 9.43
CA VAL A 171 -6.40 -4.83 8.38
C VAL A 171 -7.60 -5.77 8.53
N GLN A 172 -7.88 -6.26 9.74
CA GLN A 172 -9.02 -7.13 10.02
C GLN A 172 -10.35 -6.42 9.75
N GLY A 173 -10.49 -5.15 10.12
CA GLY A 173 -11.66 -4.34 9.78
C GLY A 173 -11.91 -4.28 8.28
N ARG A 174 -10.85 -4.05 7.49
CA ARG A 174 -10.94 -4.01 6.03
C ARG A 174 -11.22 -5.38 5.39
N LEU A 175 -10.61 -6.45 5.92
CA LEU A 175 -10.87 -7.83 5.44
C LEU A 175 -12.32 -8.24 5.66
N LYS A 176 -12.94 -7.86 6.78
CA LYS A 176 -14.37 -8.11 7.03
C LYS A 176 -15.29 -7.40 6.03
N MET A 177 -14.87 -6.24 5.52
CA MET A 177 -15.62 -5.48 4.52
C MET A 177 -15.37 -5.95 3.09
N LEU A 178 -14.22 -6.57 2.84
CA LEU A 178 -13.88 -7.16 1.55
C LEU A 178 -14.87 -8.31 1.28
N LYS A 179 -15.51 -8.32 0.11
CA LYS A 179 -16.29 -9.47 -0.36
C LYS A 179 -15.54 -10.12 -1.51
N PHE A 180 -15.49 -11.44 -1.52
CA PHE A 180 -14.86 -12.15 -2.60
C PHE A 180 -15.65 -11.93 -3.90
N ASP A 181 -14.98 -11.56 -5.01
CA ASP A 181 -15.65 -11.37 -6.30
C ASP A 181 -15.87 -12.72 -6.99
N LEU A 182 -17.07 -13.27 -6.77
CA LEU A 182 -17.49 -14.56 -7.34
C LEU A 182 -17.61 -14.54 -8.87
N LYS A 183 -17.63 -13.37 -9.50
CA LYS A 183 -17.66 -13.27 -10.98
C LYS A 183 -16.34 -13.72 -11.61
N GLN A 184 -15.27 -13.80 -10.83
CA GLN A 184 -13.96 -14.23 -11.30
C GLN A 184 -13.69 -15.73 -11.11
N LEU A 185 -14.70 -16.53 -10.75
CA LEU A 185 -14.56 -17.99 -10.78
C LEU A 185 -14.28 -18.48 -12.21
N LYS A 186 -13.61 -19.62 -12.34
CA LYS A 186 -13.25 -20.24 -13.62
C LYS A 186 -14.49 -20.86 -14.27
N ASP A 187 -15.36 -21.45 -13.47
CA ASP A 187 -16.60 -22.10 -13.90
C ASP A 187 -17.77 -21.71 -12.97
N LEU A 188 -18.96 -21.54 -13.56
CA LEU A 188 -20.20 -21.21 -12.86
C LEU A 188 -20.70 -22.37 -11.99
N TYR A 189 -20.25 -23.60 -12.28
CA TYR A 189 -20.59 -24.80 -11.51
C TYR A 189 -19.61 -25.12 -10.39
N GLU A 190 -18.61 -24.25 -10.15
CA GLU A 190 -17.73 -24.41 -9.00
C GLU A 190 -18.49 -24.31 -7.68
N LYS A 191 -18.25 -25.28 -6.80
CA LYS A 191 -18.79 -25.29 -5.45
C LYS A 191 -17.76 -24.72 -4.50
N ILE A 192 -18.13 -23.65 -3.81
CA ILE A 192 -17.31 -23.05 -2.75
C ILE A 192 -17.26 -24.03 -1.57
N LEU A 193 -16.05 -24.44 -1.20
CA LEU A 193 -15.80 -25.32 -0.07
C LEU A 193 -15.58 -24.52 1.22
N PHE A 194 -14.77 -23.46 1.16
CA PHE A 194 -14.65 -22.48 2.25
C PHE A 194 -14.04 -21.16 1.78
N GLU A 195 -14.30 -20.10 2.55
CA GLU A 195 -13.67 -18.78 2.43
C GLU A 195 -12.98 -18.44 3.76
N GLN A 196 -11.75 -17.93 3.70
CA GLN A 196 -10.97 -17.59 4.89
C GLN A 196 -10.06 -16.39 4.65
N ASP A 197 -9.98 -15.50 5.65
CA ASP A 197 -9.01 -14.40 5.65
C ASP A 197 -7.58 -14.96 5.83
N ALA A 198 -6.66 -14.57 4.95
CA ALA A 198 -5.32 -15.11 4.89
C ALA A 198 -4.28 -14.07 4.45
N TYR A 199 -3.02 -14.37 4.69
CA TYR A 199 -1.88 -13.56 4.24
C TYR A 199 -1.06 -14.36 3.25
N VAL A 200 -0.78 -13.78 2.09
CA VAL A 200 0.27 -14.28 1.21
C VAL A 200 1.60 -13.78 1.75
N ILE A 201 2.44 -14.73 2.14
CA ILE A 201 3.78 -14.47 2.66
C ILE A 201 4.79 -14.62 1.52
N LYS A 202 5.51 -13.55 1.23
CA LYS A 202 6.68 -13.54 0.33
C LYS A 202 7.88 -12.99 1.10
N PRO A 203 9.12 -13.15 0.61
CA PRO A 203 10.27 -12.49 1.23
C PRO A 203 9.98 -11.00 1.46
N LEU A 204 10.11 -10.54 2.71
CA LEU A 204 9.89 -9.16 3.17
C LEU A 204 8.44 -8.61 3.07
N ILE A 205 7.52 -9.33 2.44
CA ILE A 205 6.17 -8.87 2.13
C ILE A 205 5.13 -9.73 2.85
N GLN A 206 4.17 -9.06 3.48
CA GLN A 206 2.95 -9.67 4.00
C GLN A 206 1.76 -9.01 3.31
N ASN A 207 1.05 -9.76 2.47
CA ASN A 207 -0.08 -9.20 1.74
C ASN A 207 -1.39 -9.82 2.22
N PRO A 208 -2.24 -9.07 2.95
CA PRO A 208 -3.54 -9.57 3.42
C PRO A 208 -4.53 -9.73 2.27
N GLY A 209 -5.44 -10.67 2.41
CA GLY A 209 -6.51 -10.92 1.45
C GLY A 209 -7.46 -12.03 1.89
N LYS A 210 -8.31 -12.47 0.96
CA LYS A 210 -9.25 -13.56 1.14
C LYS A 210 -8.85 -14.75 0.28
N CYS A 211 -8.76 -15.91 0.91
CA CYS A 211 -8.58 -17.19 0.25
C CYS A 211 -9.96 -17.85 0.06
N LEU A 212 -10.28 -18.24 -1.17
CA LEU A 212 -11.48 -18.99 -1.51
C LEU A 212 -11.07 -20.33 -2.10
N LEU A 213 -11.48 -21.43 -1.47
CA LEU A 213 -11.28 -22.77 -2.01
C LEU A 213 -12.58 -23.27 -2.62
N THR A 214 -12.51 -23.71 -3.87
CA THR A 214 -13.59 -24.44 -4.54
C THR A 214 -13.21 -25.90 -4.76
N ASN A 215 -14.11 -26.68 -5.35
CA ASN A 215 -13.84 -28.05 -5.77
C ASN A 215 -12.83 -28.15 -6.93
N GLN A 216 -12.50 -27.05 -7.62
CA GLN A 216 -11.59 -27.06 -8.79
C GLN A 216 -10.35 -26.18 -8.61
N CYS A 217 -10.46 -25.05 -7.90
CA CYS A 217 -9.44 -24.03 -7.85
C CYS A 217 -9.29 -23.45 -6.43
N CYS A 218 -8.09 -23.01 -6.10
CA CYS A 218 -7.81 -22.16 -4.95
C CYS A 218 -7.59 -20.74 -5.46
N TYR A 219 -8.38 -19.79 -4.95
CA TYR A 219 -8.29 -18.39 -5.33
C TYR A 219 -7.79 -17.55 -4.17
N PHE A 220 -7.04 -16.51 -4.48
CA PHE A 220 -6.63 -15.51 -3.51
C PHE A 220 -6.95 -14.11 -4.03
N GLN A 221 -7.86 -13.41 -3.35
CA GLN A 221 -8.17 -12.01 -3.61
C GLN A 221 -7.39 -11.13 -2.64
N VAL A 222 -6.53 -10.28 -3.20
CA VAL A 222 -5.72 -9.37 -2.40
C VAL A 222 -6.58 -8.23 -1.84
N LEU A 223 -6.28 -7.77 -0.62
CA LEU A 223 -6.98 -6.64 -0.01
C LEU A 223 -6.69 -5.31 -0.72
N ASN A 224 -5.48 -5.15 -1.25
CA ASN A 224 -5.01 -3.93 -1.88
C ASN A 224 -5.11 -3.97 -3.41
N ASN A 225 -5.05 -2.78 -4.01
CA ASN A 225 -5.20 -2.55 -5.44
C ASN A 225 -3.85 -2.40 -6.17
N ILE A 226 -2.80 -3.14 -5.73
CA ILE A 226 -1.47 -2.95 -6.32
C ILE A 226 -1.35 -3.51 -7.74
N ASN A 227 -2.03 -4.62 -8.03
CA ASN A 227 -2.04 -5.26 -9.33
C ASN A 227 -3.38 -5.02 -10.02
N GLU A 228 -3.37 -4.96 -11.35
CA GLU A 228 -4.60 -4.92 -12.16
C GLU A 228 -5.45 -6.17 -11.96
N GLN A 229 -4.80 -7.34 -11.84
CA GLN A 229 -5.43 -8.57 -11.37
C GLN A 229 -5.47 -8.61 -9.84
N GLN A 230 -6.66 -8.38 -9.30
CA GLN A 230 -6.92 -8.46 -7.86
C GLN A 230 -7.01 -9.90 -7.34
N ILE A 231 -7.31 -10.86 -8.23
CA ILE A 231 -7.50 -12.27 -7.88
C ILE A 231 -6.48 -13.13 -8.59
N VAL A 232 -5.75 -13.91 -7.81
CA VAL A 232 -4.84 -14.95 -8.32
C VAL A 232 -5.55 -16.30 -8.24
N LYS A 233 -5.46 -17.08 -9.33
CA LYS A 233 -6.12 -18.37 -9.47
C LYS A 233 -5.07 -19.48 -9.50
N TYR A 234 -5.27 -20.53 -8.71
CA TYR A 234 -4.43 -21.73 -8.71
C TYR A 234 -5.28 -22.97 -8.93
N ASP A 235 -5.05 -23.68 -10.03
CA ASP A 235 -5.80 -24.89 -10.36
C ASP A 235 -5.39 -26.05 -9.42
N LEU A 236 -6.38 -26.71 -8.80
CA LEU A 236 -6.09 -27.81 -7.87
C LEU A 236 -5.57 -29.04 -8.60
N SER A 237 -5.83 -29.18 -9.91
CA SER A 237 -5.25 -30.26 -10.72
C SER A 237 -3.71 -30.19 -10.78
N ALA A 238 -3.13 -28.99 -10.69
CA ALA A 238 -1.69 -28.77 -10.69
C ALA A 238 -1.06 -28.88 -9.28
N LEU A 239 -1.88 -28.92 -8.23
CA LEU A 239 -1.41 -29.03 -6.85
C LEU A 239 -0.79 -30.41 -6.61
N PHE A 240 0.48 -30.46 -6.23
CA PHE A 240 1.17 -31.74 -6.00
C PHE A 240 1.66 -31.92 -4.56
N LYS A 241 1.79 -30.84 -3.78
CA LYS A 241 2.22 -30.94 -2.38
C LYS A 241 1.63 -29.83 -1.52
N ILE A 242 1.19 -30.23 -0.32
CA ILE A 242 0.71 -29.34 0.74
C ILE A 242 1.58 -29.57 1.97
N THR A 243 2.15 -28.50 2.52
CA THR A 243 3.00 -28.58 3.71
C THR A 243 2.49 -27.63 4.80
N LYS A 244 2.26 -28.16 6.01
CA LYS A 244 1.96 -27.32 7.18
C LYS A 244 3.21 -26.54 7.58
N ARG A 245 3.08 -25.24 7.81
CA ARG A 245 4.20 -24.34 8.18
C ARG A 245 3.90 -23.60 9.47
N ARG A 246 4.97 -23.25 10.19
CA ARG A 246 4.88 -22.30 11.30
C ARG A 246 5.10 -20.89 10.78
N TYR A 247 4.36 -19.95 11.32
CA TYR A 247 4.50 -18.53 11.03
C TYR A 247 4.39 -17.74 12.33
N LYS A 248 5.34 -16.81 12.57
CA LYS A 248 5.50 -16.13 13.87
C LYS A 248 5.42 -17.11 15.06
N PHE A 249 6.15 -18.23 14.96
CA PHE A 249 6.17 -19.35 15.93
C PHE A 249 4.85 -20.10 16.18
N ARG A 250 3.77 -19.80 15.43
CA ARG A 250 2.46 -20.47 15.56
C ARG A 250 2.19 -21.40 14.38
N TYR A 251 1.46 -22.50 14.60
CA TYR A 251 1.05 -23.45 13.54
C TYR A 251 -0.14 -22.93 12.74
N ILE A 252 0.07 -21.83 12.01
CA ILE A 252 -0.98 -21.11 11.27
C ILE A 252 -0.63 -20.95 9.77
N GLY A 253 0.48 -21.51 9.31
CA GLY A 253 0.94 -21.41 7.93
C GLY A 253 0.62 -22.65 7.11
N CYS A 254 0.42 -22.45 5.82
CA CYS A 254 0.30 -23.51 4.83
C CYS A 254 1.09 -23.11 3.58
N GLU A 255 1.86 -24.05 3.04
CA GLU A 255 2.57 -23.90 1.77
C GLU A 255 1.95 -24.85 0.75
N LEU A 256 1.49 -24.28 -0.37
CA LEU A 256 0.92 -24.98 -1.50
C LEU A 256 1.94 -24.97 -2.65
N GLN A 257 2.29 -26.14 -3.17
CA GLN A 257 3.22 -26.27 -4.29
C GLN A 257 2.48 -26.83 -5.50
N PHE A 258 2.49 -26.05 -6.58
CA PHE A 258 1.84 -26.35 -7.85
C PHE A 258 2.90 -26.70 -8.89
N LYS A 259 2.58 -27.66 -9.77
CA LYS A 259 3.42 -27.96 -10.92
C LYS A 259 3.39 -26.73 -11.83
N LEU A 260 4.57 -26.32 -12.31
CA LEU A 260 4.64 -25.34 -13.40
C LEU A 260 4.10 -26.03 -14.64
N THR A 261 2.86 -25.70 -15.01
CA THR A 261 2.36 -26.02 -16.33
C THR A 261 3.08 -25.07 -17.28
N GLU A 262 4.00 -25.58 -18.10
CA GLU A 262 4.52 -24.81 -19.23
C GLU A 262 3.31 -24.41 -20.10
N GLN A 263 3.06 -23.11 -20.16
CA GLN A 263 2.22 -22.49 -21.19
C GLN A 263 3.12 -21.67 -22.10
#